data_AF-Q4MZS8-F1
#
_entry.id   AF-Q4MZS8-F1
#
_cell.length_a   1.000
_cell.length_b   1.000
_cell.length_c   1.000
_cell.angle_alpha   90.00
_cell.angle_beta   90.00
_cell.angle_gamma   90.00
#
_symmetry.space_group_name_H-M   'P 1'
#
loop_
_entity.id
_entity.type
_entity.pdbx_description
1 polymer ?
#
loop_
_entity_poly.entity_id
_entity_poly.type
_entity_poly.pdbx_seq_one_letter_code
_entity_poly.pdbx_strand_id
1 'polypeptide(L)'
;MENEEVVDSTQSSETHPNLLNTSPGNNVDDNNTKNSENCNNIENNTDVDNNCKKSVSESECNQENDSAETTASDAPVANPSENPFHTVVENNLFGSPSPVYYKERGNECFKDNNYNEAIDWYTKALERLEFSEDDNLRAQIFCNRAACHQALGDWESSISDCNDALAFNDSYPKAYLRRSMAFEKTKFYQKSHADLEKALQLDPSLEEKYLVKKTQLKKLGILTNKLYHCLADAEFETEKAEMLGKLKDLGNNLLGKIGLSLDNFKVQKNPETGSYNIQYQQ
;
A
#
# COMPACT_ATOMS: atom_id res chain seq x y z
N MET A 1 22.81 -50.15 48.59
CA MET A 1 21.64 -51.05 48.56
C MET A 1 20.92 -50.69 47.26
N GLU A 2 21.43 -51.17 46.11
CA GLU A 2 21.06 -52.47 45.48
C GLU A 2 19.55 -52.52 45.18
N ASN A 3 18.98 -52.83 44.01
CA ASN A 3 19.38 -53.37 42.69
C ASN A 3 18.21 -53.01 41.71
N GLU A 4 18.46 -52.59 40.47
CA GLU A 4 18.40 -53.36 39.19
C GLU A 4 17.06 -53.99 38.77
N GLU A 5 16.50 -53.52 37.63
CA GLU A 5 16.08 -54.26 36.40
C GLU A 5 15.40 -53.24 35.46
N VAL A 6 16.00 -52.76 34.36
CA VAL A 6 16.36 -53.39 33.06
C VAL A 6 15.15 -53.89 32.27
N VAL A 7 14.73 -53.10 31.26
CA VAL A 7 14.32 -53.64 29.96
C VAL A 7 14.90 -52.74 28.85
N ASP A 8 15.74 -53.37 28.04
CA ASP A 8 16.39 -52.89 26.83
C ASP A 8 15.57 -53.31 25.60
N SER A 9 15.48 -52.45 24.59
CA SER A 9 15.62 -52.88 23.19
C SER A 9 15.76 -51.66 22.28
N THR A 10 17.02 -51.40 21.94
CA THR A 10 17.55 -50.73 20.75
C THR A 10 16.74 -50.89 19.46
N GLN A 11 16.66 -49.83 18.64
CA GLN A 11 17.28 -49.86 17.30
C GLN A 11 17.46 -48.48 16.67
N SER A 12 18.73 -48.23 16.32
CA SER A 12 19.33 -47.14 15.57
C SER A 12 18.83 -47.02 14.13
N SER A 13 18.82 -45.81 13.58
CA SER A 13 19.58 -45.50 12.34
C SER A 13 19.50 -44.00 12.00
N GLU A 14 20.64 -43.34 12.19
CA GLU A 14 21.02 -42.11 11.50
C GLU A 14 21.05 -42.34 9.98
N THR A 15 20.67 -41.34 9.18
CA THR A 15 21.41 -40.92 7.95
C THR A 15 20.70 -39.74 7.26
N HIS A 16 21.30 -38.55 7.32
CA HIS A 16 21.43 -37.64 6.16
C HIS A 16 22.89 -37.79 5.66
N PRO A 17 23.32 -37.30 4.47
CA PRO A 17 22.63 -36.55 3.41
C PRO A 17 22.85 -37.13 1.99
N ASN A 18 22.22 -36.59 0.93
CA ASN A 18 22.95 -36.33 -0.33
C ASN A 18 22.19 -35.52 -1.40
N LEU A 19 22.98 -34.63 -2.00
CA LEU A 19 22.80 -33.93 -3.28
C LEU A 19 22.94 -34.90 -4.47
N LEU A 20 22.14 -34.68 -5.53
CA LEU A 20 22.41 -34.98 -6.96
C LEU A 20 21.15 -34.51 -7.73
N ASN A 21 21.15 -33.34 -8.40
CA ASN A 21 21.68 -33.08 -9.74
C ASN A 21 21.29 -34.13 -10.79
N THR A 22 20.31 -33.82 -11.65
CA THR A 22 20.27 -34.16 -13.09
C THR A 22 19.11 -33.43 -13.80
N SER A 23 19.42 -32.56 -14.77
CA SER A 23 18.67 -32.44 -16.04
C SER A 23 19.27 -33.44 -17.05
N PRO A 24 18.58 -33.86 -18.14
CA PRO A 24 18.34 -33.05 -19.37
C PRO A 24 16.92 -33.30 -19.95
N GLY A 25 16.34 -32.61 -20.95
CA GLY A 25 16.76 -31.62 -21.95
C GLY A 25 15.86 -31.78 -23.20
N ASN A 26 15.67 -30.67 -23.95
CA ASN A 26 15.23 -30.52 -25.36
C ASN A 26 13.72 -30.39 -25.65
N ASN A 27 13.24 -29.19 -26.04
CA ASN A 27 13.18 -28.56 -27.40
C ASN A 27 11.75 -28.75 -27.98
N VAL A 28 11.06 -27.85 -28.69
CA VAL A 28 11.31 -26.74 -29.64
C VAL A 28 10.02 -25.84 -29.52
N ASP A 29 9.98 -24.52 -29.66
CA ASP A 29 9.95 -23.79 -30.94
C ASP A 29 10.10 -22.27 -30.72
N ASP A 30 11.05 -21.73 -31.49
CA ASP A 30 11.28 -20.32 -31.77
C ASP A 30 10.15 -19.72 -32.63
N ASN A 31 9.78 -18.47 -32.37
CA ASN A 31 9.55 -17.52 -33.46
C ASN A 31 9.82 -16.08 -33.04
N ASN A 32 10.89 -15.58 -33.65
CA ASN A 32 11.48 -14.27 -33.61
C ASN A 32 10.74 -13.35 -34.62
N THR A 33 10.37 -12.13 -34.24
CA THR A 33 10.37 -11.02 -35.20
C THR A 33 10.76 -9.71 -34.51
N LYS A 34 11.96 -9.27 -34.89
CA LYS A 34 12.53 -7.93 -34.71
C LYS A 34 11.55 -6.85 -35.17
N ASN A 35 11.47 -5.75 -34.44
CA ASN A 35 11.40 -4.43 -35.09
C ASN A 35 12.02 -3.36 -34.18
N SER A 36 13.21 -2.92 -34.59
CA SER A 36 13.82 -1.67 -34.16
C SER A 36 13.50 -0.61 -35.20
N GLU A 37 12.70 0.38 -34.83
CA GLU A 37 12.57 1.67 -35.53
C GLU A 37 12.56 2.72 -34.41
N ASN A 38 13.69 3.35 -34.11
CA ASN A 38 14.14 4.61 -34.70
C ASN A 38 13.01 5.66 -34.80
N CYS A 39 13.00 6.62 -33.87
CA CYS A 39 12.29 7.89 -34.03
C CYS A 39 13.10 8.99 -33.32
N ASN A 40 14.07 9.54 -34.06
CA ASN A 40 14.47 10.93 -33.91
C ASN A 40 13.54 11.80 -34.76
N ASN A 41 13.28 13.02 -34.27
CA ASN A 41 12.63 14.18 -34.90
C ASN A 41 11.10 14.14 -35.02
N ILE A 42 10.43 14.96 -34.19
CA ILE A 42 9.73 16.16 -34.69
C ILE A 42 10.00 17.32 -33.74
N GLU A 43 10.59 18.37 -34.31
CA GLU A 43 10.81 19.69 -33.77
C GLU A 43 9.48 20.42 -33.50
N ASN A 44 9.49 21.26 -32.47
CA ASN A 44 8.93 22.61 -32.42
C ASN A 44 7.52 22.83 -33.02
N ASN A 45 6.57 23.14 -32.15
CA ASN A 45 5.88 24.42 -32.32
C ASN A 45 5.59 25.08 -30.98
N THR A 46 6.04 26.32 -30.93
CA THR A 46 5.84 27.34 -29.92
C THR A 46 4.37 27.72 -29.85
N ASP A 47 3.89 28.05 -28.65
CA ASP A 47 3.62 29.45 -28.28
C ASP A 47 2.75 29.56 -27.01
N VAL A 48 3.25 30.38 -26.07
CA VAL A 48 2.48 31.40 -25.31
C VAL A 48 1.51 30.85 -24.24
N ASP A 49 1.58 31.13 -22.93
CA ASP A 49 2.06 32.26 -22.15
C ASP A 49 2.47 31.78 -20.74
N ASN A 50 3.65 32.16 -20.26
CA ASN A 50 3.90 33.27 -19.33
C ASN A 50 3.16 33.24 -17.98
N ASN A 51 4.01 33.26 -16.95
CA ASN A 51 3.83 33.91 -15.65
C ASN A 51 3.29 33.05 -14.49
N CYS A 52 4.21 32.53 -13.66
CA CYS A 52 4.31 33.00 -12.27
C CYS A 52 5.59 32.48 -11.59
N LYS A 53 6.53 33.37 -11.30
CA LYS A 53 7.49 33.22 -10.21
C LYS A 53 6.95 34.02 -9.02
N LYS A 54 6.64 33.37 -7.89
CA LYS A 54 7.09 33.81 -6.56
C LYS A 54 6.73 32.84 -5.43
N SER A 55 7.78 32.55 -4.64
CA SER A 55 7.84 32.38 -3.18
C SER A 55 6.90 31.42 -2.44
N VAL A 56 7.52 30.38 -1.89
CA VAL A 56 7.50 29.96 -0.47
C VAL A 56 6.54 30.74 0.45
N SER A 57 5.53 30.07 0.98
CA SER A 57 5.28 29.88 2.42
C SER A 57 3.95 29.11 2.64
N GLU A 58 3.92 28.41 3.76
CA GLU A 58 2.73 27.97 4.51
C GLU A 58 2.06 26.63 4.16
N SER A 59 2.23 25.72 5.11
CA SER A 59 1.44 24.54 5.39
C SER A 59 0.02 24.92 5.79
N GLU A 60 -0.95 24.62 4.95
CA GLU A 60 -2.36 24.64 5.33
C GLU A 60 -2.89 23.20 5.39
N CYS A 61 -3.20 22.79 6.61
CA CYS A 61 -4.01 21.62 6.91
C CYS A 61 -5.43 21.93 6.47
N ASN A 62 -5.86 21.39 5.33
CA ASN A 62 -7.25 21.50 4.91
C ASN A 62 -8.12 20.69 5.88
N GLN A 63 -8.75 21.41 6.82
CA GLN A 63 -9.92 20.96 7.53
C GLN A 63 -11.07 20.84 6.52
N GLU A 64 -11.38 19.61 6.11
CA GLU A 64 -12.63 19.34 5.40
C GLU A 64 -13.73 19.20 6.45
N ASN A 65 -14.57 20.24 6.55
CA ASN A 65 -15.81 20.24 7.30
C ASN A 65 -16.73 19.13 6.77
N ASP A 66 -16.82 18.01 7.48
CA ASP A 66 -17.84 16.98 7.31
C ASP A 66 -19.15 17.52 7.93
N SER A 67 -19.72 18.55 7.29
CA SER A 67 -21.08 19.01 7.58
C SER A 67 -22.03 17.91 7.17
N ALA A 68 -22.73 17.34 8.15
CA ALA A 68 -23.77 16.34 7.97
C ALA A 68 -24.77 16.77 6.88
N GLU A 69 -24.73 16.09 5.74
CA GLU A 69 -25.73 16.24 4.69
C GLU A 69 -26.84 15.20 4.92
N THR A 70 -27.85 15.62 5.69
CA THR A 70 -29.16 14.98 5.71
C THR A 70 -29.95 15.49 4.51
N THR A 71 -30.10 14.67 3.47
CA THR A 71 -31.07 14.94 2.39
C THR A 71 -32.43 14.40 2.81
N ALA A 72 -33.35 15.32 3.10
CA ALA A 72 -34.78 15.06 3.23
C ALA A 72 -35.44 15.20 1.85
N SER A 73 -36.02 14.12 1.35
CA SER A 73 -37.07 14.19 0.33
C SER A 73 -37.98 12.96 0.46
N ASP A 74 -39.04 13.11 1.24
CA ASP A 74 -40.41 12.74 0.88
C ASP A 74 -41.29 12.73 2.14
N ALA A 75 -42.24 13.67 2.20
CA ALA A 75 -43.32 13.67 3.17
C ALA A 75 -44.65 13.79 2.43
N PRO A 76 -45.66 12.97 2.77
CA PRO A 76 -47.04 13.40 2.73
C PRO A 76 -47.45 13.94 4.11
N VAL A 77 -48.05 15.13 4.07
CA VAL A 77 -48.60 15.89 5.19
C VAL A 77 -49.74 15.13 5.89
N ALA A 78 -49.68 15.02 7.21
CA ALA A 78 -50.86 14.92 8.08
C ALA A 78 -50.55 15.35 9.55
N ASN A 79 -51.03 16.56 9.85
CA ASN A 79 -51.45 17.18 11.12
C ASN A 79 -50.66 17.13 12.45
N PRO A 80 -50.75 18.22 13.25
CA PRO A 80 -49.88 18.48 14.40
C PRO A 80 -50.59 18.23 15.74
N SER A 81 -50.07 17.34 16.56
CA SER A 81 -50.17 17.49 18.03
C SER A 81 -49.16 16.58 18.72
N GLU A 82 -48.53 17.13 19.75
CA GLU A 82 -47.72 16.47 20.79
C GLU A 82 -46.20 16.46 20.54
N ASN A 83 -45.55 17.49 21.09
CA ASN A 83 -44.20 17.36 21.64
C ASN A 83 -44.37 16.77 23.06
N PRO A 84 -43.61 15.76 23.50
CA PRO A 84 -42.26 16.07 24.00
C PRO A 84 -41.21 14.95 23.77
N PHE A 85 -39.93 15.35 23.77
CA PHE A 85 -38.76 14.55 24.15
C PHE A 85 -38.95 13.03 24.25
N HIS A 86 -38.53 12.29 23.21
CA HIS A 86 -38.24 10.87 23.35
C HIS A 86 -36.84 10.56 22.84
N THR A 87 -35.84 10.80 23.69
CA THR A 87 -34.56 10.09 23.58
C THR A 87 -34.88 8.62 23.85
N VAL A 88 -34.99 7.81 22.81
CA VAL A 88 -35.07 6.36 22.98
C VAL A 88 -33.69 5.92 23.46
N VAL A 89 -33.53 5.85 24.78
CA VAL A 89 -32.41 5.11 25.36
C VAL A 89 -32.72 3.65 25.09
N GLU A 90 -32.24 3.14 23.95
CA GLU A 90 -32.24 1.71 23.68
C GLU A 90 -31.24 1.07 24.64
N ASN A 91 -31.68 0.81 25.86
CA ASN A 91 -30.98 -0.03 26.80
C ASN A 91 -31.16 -1.48 26.35
N ASN A 92 -30.09 -2.27 26.40
CA ASN A 92 -30.23 -3.73 26.32
C ASN A 92 -31.09 -4.24 27.48
N LEU A 93 -31.54 -5.51 27.41
CA LEU A 93 -32.45 -6.17 28.37
C LEU A 93 -32.05 -6.05 29.87
N PHE A 94 -30.82 -5.58 30.17
CA PHE A 94 -30.24 -5.39 31.50
C PHE A 94 -29.90 -3.92 31.88
N GLY A 95 -30.35 -2.92 31.12
CA GLY A 95 -30.12 -1.50 31.47
C GLY A 95 -28.74 -0.95 31.09
N SER A 96 -27.90 -1.71 30.38
CA SER A 96 -26.63 -1.20 29.83
C SER A 96 -26.87 -0.46 28.52
N PRO A 97 -26.16 0.66 28.24
CA PRO A 97 -26.32 1.39 26.99
C PRO A 97 -25.99 0.52 25.76
N SER A 98 -26.76 0.67 24.68
CA SER A 98 -26.53 -0.06 23.43
C SER A 98 -25.25 0.39 22.70
N PRO A 99 -24.72 -0.43 21.78
CA PRO A 99 -23.68 0.02 20.85
C PRO A 99 -24.05 1.30 20.09
N VAL A 100 -25.32 1.43 19.71
CA VAL A 100 -25.84 2.62 19.02
C VAL A 100 -25.71 3.86 19.90
N TYR A 101 -26.08 3.76 21.19
CA TYR A 101 -25.89 4.85 22.15
C TYR A 101 -24.43 5.32 22.21
N TYR A 102 -23.49 4.38 22.35
CA TYR A 102 -22.06 4.71 22.42
C TYR A 102 -21.55 5.32 21.10
N LYS A 103 -22.00 4.81 19.95
CA LYS A 103 -21.69 5.40 18.65
C LYS A 103 -22.19 6.84 18.56
N GLU A 104 -23.43 7.13 18.98
CA GLU A 104 -23.96 8.50 18.94
C GLU A 104 -23.19 9.45 19.87
N ARG A 105 -22.75 8.99 21.05
CA ARG A 105 -21.81 9.77 21.89
C ARG A 105 -20.48 10.05 21.19
N GLY A 106 -19.93 9.06 20.50
CA GLY A 106 -18.74 9.26 19.66
C GLY A 106 -18.97 10.29 18.56
N ASN A 107 -20.14 10.28 17.92
CA ASN A 107 -20.52 11.25 16.90
C ASN A 107 -20.62 12.68 17.48
N GLU A 108 -21.16 12.84 18.68
CA GLU A 108 -21.21 14.13 19.40
C GLU A 108 -19.80 14.67 19.65
N CYS A 109 -18.93 13.87 20.28
CA CYS A 109 -17.54 14.24 20.53
C CYS A 109 -16.78 14.56 19.24
N PHE A 110 -17.04 13.83 18.14
CA PHE A 110 -16.42 14.09 16.85
C PHE A 110 -16.81 15.45 16.29
N LYS A 111 -18.10 15.83 16.36
CA LYS A 111 -18.60 17.14 15.93
C LYS A 111 -18.00 18.28 16.76
N ASP A 112 -17.72 18.02 18.04
CA ASP A 112 -17.06 18.97 18.95
C ASP A 112 -15.53 19.00 18.77
N ASN A 113 -14.97 18.25 17.81
CA ASN A 113 -13.54 18.07 17.56
C ASN A 113 -12.76 17.41 18.72
N ASN A 114 -13.46 16.78 19.67
CA ASN A 114 -12.88 15.98 20.75
C ASN A 114 -12.58 14.56 20.26
N TYR A 115 -11.63 14.43 19.33
CA TYR A 115 -11.38 13.17 18.62
C TYR A 115 -10.92 12.02 19.53
N ASN A 116 -10.11 12.29 20.56
CA ASN A 116 -9.69 11.25 21.52
C ASN A 116 -10.89 10.69 22.31
N GLU A 117 -11.78 11.57 22.76
CA GLU A 117 -12.99 11.14 23.47
C GLU A 117 -13.95 10.39 22.52
N ALA A 118 -14.06 10.83 21.27
CA ALA A 118 -14.82 10.12 20.25
C ALA A 118 -14.29 8.69 20.04
N ILE A 119 -12.96 8.51 19.97
CA ILE A 119 -12.30 7.20 19.87
C ILE A 119 -12.68 6.31 21.05
N ASP A 120 -12.67 6.83 22.28
CA ASP A 120 -13.04 6.07 23.47
C ASP A 120 -14.50 5.61 23.41
N TRP A 121 -15.41 6.47 22.95
CA TRP A 121 -16.82 6.13 22.78
C TRP A 121 -17.05 5.08 21.68
N TYR A 122 -16.40 5.21 20.52
CA TYR A 122 -16.48 4.21 19.47
C TYR A 122 -15.89 2.87 19.90
N THR A 123 -14.81 2.89 20.69
CA THR A 123 -14.20 1.66 21.22
C THR A 123 -15.17 0.93 22.16
N LYS A 124 -15.83 1.65 23.08
CA LYS A 124 -16.92 1.08 23.90
C LYS A 124 -18.06 0.51 23.05
N ALA A 125 -18.40 1.16 21.94
CA ALA A 125 -19.43 0.66 21.02
C ALA A 125 -19.02 -0.68 20.39
N LEU A 126 -17.76 -0.82 19.96
CA LEU A 126 -17.21 -2.04 19.38
C LEU A 126 -17.13 -3.19 20.40
N GLU A 127 -16.70 -2.91 21.64
CA GLU A 127 -16.69 -3.91 22.73
C GLU A 127 -18.08 -4.48 23.00
N ARG A 128 -19.13 -3.66 22.88
CA ARG A 128 -20.52 -4.13 23.03
C ARG A 128 -21.01 -4.94 21.84
N LEU A 129 -20.42 -4.75 20.67
CA LEU A 129 -20.74 -5.52 19.46
C LEU A 129 -20.01 -6.85 19.37
N GLU A 130 -19.07 -7.15 20.26
CA GLU A 130 -18.38 -8.46 20.26
C GLU A 130 -19.36 -9.64 20.31
N PHE A 131 -20.53 -9.45 20.93
CA PHE A 131 -21.58 -10.45 21.08
C PHE A 131 -22.80 -10.23 20.16
N SER A 132 -22.69 -9.34 19.16
CA SER A 132 -23.77 -8.99 18.24
C SER A 132 -23.41 -9.37 16.80
N GLU A 133 -24.41 -9.73 15.99
CA GLU A 133 -24.22 -10.07 14.56
C GLU A 133 -24.40 -8.85 13.62
N ASP A 134 -24.41 -7.63 14.15
CA ASP A 134 -24.56 -6.42 13.32
C ASP A 134 -23.22 -5.96 12.70
N ASP A 135 -22.80 -6.66 11.65
CA ASP A 135 -21.58 -6.37 10.89
C ASP A 135 -21.63 -4.98 10.23
N ASN A 136 -22.82 -4.53 9.80
CA ASN A 136 -22.99 -3.22 9.18
C ASN A 136 -22.76 -2.08 10.17
N LEU A 137 -23.28 -2.20 11.39
CA LEU A 137 -23.02 -1.24 12.45
C LEU A 137 -21.56 -1.27 12.89
N ARG A 138 -20.95 -2.47 12.97
CA ARG A 138 -19.54 -2.60 13.30
C ARG A 138 -18.65 -1.91 12.26
N ALA A 139 -18.92 -2.12 10.97
CA ALA A 139 -18.21 -1.44 9.88
C ALA A 139 -18.35 0.09 9.94
N GLN A 140 -19.54 0.59 10.25
CA GLN A 140 -19.78 2.03 10.44
C GLN A 140 -18.96 2.60 11.60
N ILE A 141 -18.93 1.92 12.75
CA ILE A 141 -18.20 2.40 13.93
C ILE A 141 -16.69 2.41 13.68
N PHE A 142 -16.13 1.35 13.09
CA PHE A 142 -14.72 1.34 12.69
C PHE A 142 -14.40 2.49 11.72
N CYS A 143 -15.25 2.71 10.70
CA CYS A 143 -15.06 3.82 9.76
C CYS A 143 -15.14 5.20 10.42
N ASN A 144 -16.01 5.40 11.42
CA ASN A 144 -16.10 6.63 12.18
C ASN A 144 -14.88 6.84 13.10
N ARG A 145 -14.39 5.77 13.73
CA ARG A 145 -13.16 5.82 14.55
C ARG A 145 -11.93 6.11 13.68
N ALA A 146 -11.86 5.53 12.48
CA ALA A 146 -10.84 5.86 11.48
C ALA A 146 -10.83 7.35 11.13
N ALA A 147 -12.00 8.01 11.05
CA ALA A 147 -12.09 9.45 10.81
C ALA A 147 -11.44 10.27 11.93
N CYS A 148 -11.58 9.83 13.18
CA CYS A 148 -10.92 10.46 14.34
C CYS A 148 -9.40 10.34 14.23
N HIS A 149 -8.89 9.15 13.89
CA HIS A 149 -7.46 8.93 13.68
C HIS A 149 -6.91 9.83 12.55
N GLN A 150 -7.64 10.01 11.45
CA GLN A 150 -7.26 10.95 10.39
C GLN A 150 -7.17 12.40 10.87
N ALA A 151 -8.14 12.83 11.67
CA ALA A 151 -8.14 14.18 12.23
C ALA A 151 -6.97 14.42 13.18
N LEU A 152 -6.49 13.36 13.84
CA LEU A 152 -5.28 13.38 14.69
C LEU A 152 -3.97 13.18 13.89
N GLY A 153 -4.04 12.89 12.59
CA GLY A 153 -2.87 12.60 11.76
C GLY A 153 -2.27 11.21 11.97
N ASP A 154 -2.97 10.32 12.67
CA ASP A 154 -2.60 8.92 12.86
C ASP A 154 -3.13 8.07 11.68
N TRP A 155 -2.38 8.10 10.59
CA TRP A 155 -2.78 7.47 9.34
C TRP A 155 -2.73 5.94 9.42
N GLU A 156 -1.79 5.38 10.19
CA GLU A 156 -1.63 3.95 10.39
C GLU A 156 -2.84 3.33 11.11
N SER A 157 -3.27 3.92 12.23
CA SER A 157 -4.47 3.45 12.93
C SER A 157 -5.72 3.65 12.08
N SER A 158 -5.81 4.76 11.33
CA SER A 158 -6.90 4.97 10.36
C SER A 158 -6.97 3.86 9.31
N ILE A 159 -5.83 3.44 8.76
CA ILE A 159 -5.77 2.33 7.79
C ILE A 159 -6.22 1.03 8.45
N SER A 160 -5.79 0.75 9.67
CA SER A 160 -6.19 -0.45 10.42
C SER A 160 -7.71 -0.50 10.60
N ASP A 161 -8.30 0.56 11.14
CA ASP A 161 -9.75 0.64 11.33
C ASP A 161 -10.53 0.54 10.01
N CYS A 162 -10.01 1.12 8.92
CA CYS A 162 -10.64 0.95 7.61
C CYS A 162 -10.55 -0.49 7.08
N ASN A 163 -9.45 -1.21 7.37
CA ASN A 163 -9.33 -2.62 7.01
C ASN A 163 -10.36 -3.46 7.78
N ASP A 164 -10.51 -3.20 9.07
CA ASP A 164 -11.50 -3.88 9.90
C ASP A 164 -12.92 -3.57 9.42
N ALA A 165 -13.23 -2.31 9.13
CA ALA A 165 -14.52 -1.92 8.56
C ALA A 165 -14.86 -2.69 7.27
N LEU A 166 -13.87 -2.84 6.38
CA LEU A 166 -14.02 -3.54 5.10
C LEU A 166 -14.04 -5.06 5.24
N ALA A 167 -13.49 -5.61 6.33
CA ALA A 167 -13.62 -7.03 6.64
C ALA A 167 -15.06 -7.39 7.05
N PHE A 168 -15.79 -6.47 7.69
CA PHE A 168 -17.20 -6.64 8.05
C PHE A 168 -18.16 -6.23 6.93
N ASN A 169 -17.85 -5.18 6.17
CA ASN A 169 -18.63 -4.77 5.01
C ASN A 169 -17.71 -4.32 3.87
N ASP A 170 -17.47 -5.24 2.93
CA ASP A 170 -16.60 -5.04 1.76
C ASP A 170 -17.17 -4.09 0.70
N SER A 171 -18.43 -3.67 0.87
CA SER A 171 -19.22 -2.85 -0.03
C SER A 171 -19.51 -1.48 0.57
N TYR A 172 -18.72 -1.07 1.57
CA TYR A 172 -18.88 0.21 2.25
C TYR A 172 -18.02 1.34 1.63
N PRO A 173 -18.58 2.26 0.82
CA PRO A 173 -17.78 3.20 0.04
C PRO A 173 -16.96 4.18 0.89
N LYS A 174 -17.51 4.59 2.04
CA LYS A 174 -16.86 5.54 2.96
C LYS A 174 -15.55 4.97 3.54
N ALA A 175 -15.49 3.67 3.83
CA ALA A 175 -14.28 3.04 4.34
C ALA A 175 -13.16 3.01 3.30
N TYR A 176 -13.47 2.68 2.03
CA TYR A 176 -12.49 2.81 0.93
C TYR A 176 -12.04 4.25 0.74
N LEU A 177 -12.95 5.21 0.77
CA LEU A 177 -12.61 6.62 0.60
C LEU A 177 -11.64 7.11 1.70
N ARG A 178 -11.94 6.78 2.97
CA ARG A 178 -11.06 7.13 4.09
C ARG A 178 -9.71 6.43 3.97
N ARG A 179 -9.67 5.12 3.68
CA ARG A 179 -8.40 4.39 3.51
C ARG A 179 -7.56 4.92 2.35
N SER A 180 -8.21 5.33 1.25
CA SER A 180 -7.56 6.00 0.13
C SER A 180 -6.85 7.30 0.56
N MET A 181 -7.51 8.13 1.37
CA MET A 181 -6.91 9.36 1.91
C MET A 181 -5.71 9.05 2.81
N ALA A 182 -5.82 8.05 3.69
CA ALA A 182 -4.72 7.65 4.56
C ALA A 182 -3.52 7.07 3.76
N PHE A 183 -3.78 6.27 2.71
CA PHE A 183 -2.74 5.79 1.80
C PHE A 183 -2.07 6.91 1.02
N GLU A 184 -2.80 7.94 0.62
CA GLU A 184 -2.21 9.11 -0.03
C GLU A 184 -1.25 9.84 0.92
N LYS A 185 -1.66 10.05 2.18
CA LYS A 185 -0.82 10.71 3.20
C LYS A 185 0.43 9.91 3.54
N THR A 186 0.35 8.59 3.53
CA THR A 186 1.48 7.66 3.72
C THR A 186 2.22 7.33 2.41
N LYS A 187 1.90 8.02 1.31
CA LYS A 187 2.56 7.92 -0.02
C LYS A 187 2.42 6.56 -0.72
N PHE A 188 1.49 5.71 -0.29
CA PHE A 188 1.11 4.49 -0.99
C PHE A 188 0.12 4.80 -2.13
N TYR A 189 0.54 5.59 -3.11
CA TYR A 189 -0.35 6.14 -4.14
C TYR A 189 -1.08 5.09 -4.99
N GLN A 190 -0.44 3.93 -5.24
CA GLN A 190 -1.09 2.84 -5.98
C GLN A 190 -2.29 2.26 -5.21
N LYS A 191 -2.11 2.01 -3.90
CA LYS A 191 -3.17 1.53 -3.02
C LYS A 191 -4.28 2.59 -2.88
N SER A 192 -3.87 3.85 -2.71
CA SER A 192 -4.79 4.99 -2.65
C SER A 192 -5.67 5.11 -3.90
N HIS A 193 -5.08 4.96 -5.09
CA HIS A 193 -5.82 4.95 -6.36
C HIS A 193 -6.83 3.80 -6.42
N ALA A 194 -6.40 2.58 -6.08
CA ALA A 194 -7.26 1.40 -6.14
C ALA A 194 -8.47 1.51 -5.19
N ASP A 195 -8.25 1.99 -3.97
CA ASP A 195 -9.35 2.24 -3.02
C ASP A 195 -10.29 3.34 -3.51
N LEU A 196 -9.76 4.43 -4.07
CA LEU A 196 -10.60 5.51 -4.60
C LEU A 196 -11.44 5.02 -5.78
N GLU A 197 -10.86 4.24 -6.67
CA GLU A 197 -11.57 3.63 -7.79
C GLU A 197 -12.69 2.70 -7.30
N LYS A 198 -12.44 1.89 -6.27
CA LYS A 198 -13.47 1.03 -5.67
C LYS A 198 -14.58 1.84 -5.00
N ALA A 199 -14.26 2.92 -4.29
CA ALA A 199 -15.25 3.81 -3.69
C ALA A 199 -16.19 4.42 -4.76
N LEU A 200 -15.63 4.89 -5.88
CA LEU A 200 -16.38 5.46 -7.00
C LEU A 200 -17.25 4.44 -7.74
N GLN A 201 -16.80 3.18 -7.81
CA GLN A 201 -17.61 2.09 -8.37
C GLN A 201 -18.83 1.76 -7.49
N LEU A 202 -18.66 1.80 -6.17
CA LEU A 202 -19.73 1.51 -5.22
C LEU A 202 -20.70 2.69 -5.06
N ASP A 203 -20.21 3.92 -5.15
CA ASP A 203 -21.00 5.14 -5.08
C ASP A 203 -20.62 6.11 -6.22
N PRO A 204 -21.31 6.03 -7.37
CA PRO A 204 -21.06 6.88 -8.52
C PRO A 204 -21.31 8.38 -8.27
N SER A 205 -22.04 8.76 -7.22
CA SER A 205 -22.27 10.17 -6.88
C SER A 205 -20.98 10.90 -6.49
N LEU A 206 -19.96 10.14 -6.07
CA LEU A 206 -18.65 10.65 -5.70
C LEU A 206 -17.76 11.03 -6.90
N GLU A 207 -18.13 10.63 -8.14
CA GLU A 207 -17.27 10.77 -9.32
C GLU A 207 -16.94 12.23 -9.61
N GLU A 208 -17.91 13.14 -9.54
CA GLU A 208 -17.72 14.57 -9.78
C GLU A 208 -16.64 15.16 -8.86
N LYS A 209 -16.67 14.78 -7.58
CA LYS A 209 -15.74 15.30 -6.55
C LYS A 209 -14.34 14.72 -6.69
N TYR A 210 -14.20 13.44 -7.06
CA TYR A 210 -12.93 12.71 -6.93
C TYR A 210 -12.27 12.28 -8.24
N LEU A 211 -12.87 12.53 -9.42
CA LEU A 211 -12.29 12.15 -10.72
C LEU A 211 -10.88 12.73 -10.96
N VAL A 212 -10.67 14.01 -10.66
CA VAL A 212 -9.36 14.66 -10.82
C VAL A 212 -8.33 14.03 -9.89
N LYS A 213 -8.72 13.79 -8.62
CA LYS A 213 -7.86 13.16 -7.62
C LYS A 213 -7.48 11.73 -8.00
N LYS A 214 -8.43 10.92 -8.48
CA LYS A 214 -8.18 9.58 -9.04
C LYS A 214 -7.12 9.64 -10.12
N THR A 215 -7.26 10.55 -11.09
CA THR A 215 -6.29 10.69 -12.19
C THR A 215 -4.89 11.09 -11.68
N GLN A 216 -4.82 11.97 -10.69
CA GLN A 216 -3.57 12.39 -10.08
C GLN A 216 -2.87 11.24 -9.33
N LEU A 217 -3.61 10.50 -8.51
CA LEU A 217 -3.09 9.34 -7.77
C LEU A 217 -2.56 8.27 -8.73
N LYS A 218 -3.24 8.04 -9.86
CA LYS A 218 -2.77 7.13 -10.90
C LYS A 218 -1.39 7.52 -11.43
N LYS A 219 -1.21 8.81 -11.78
CA LYS A 219 0.07 9.35 -12.27
C LYS A 219 1.17 9.21 -11.22
N LEU A 220 0.88 9.56 -9.96
CA LEU A 220 1.83 9.42 -8.85
C LEU A 220 2.21 7.96 -8.60
N GLY A 221 1.26 7.03 -8.69
CA GLY A 221 1.50 5.60 -8.55
C GLY A 221 2.42 5.02 -9.64
N ILE A 222 2.29 5.49 -10.89
CA ILE A 222 3.19 5.11 -11.99
C ILE A 222 4.59 5.70 -11.77
N LEU A 223 4.67 6.99 -11.42
CA LEU A 223 5.94 7.67 -11.23
C LEU A 223 6.74 7.07 -10.06
N THR A 224 6.07 6.76 -8.95
CA THR A 224 6.71 6.16 -7.77
C THR A 224 7.25 4.77 -8.06
N ASN A 225 6.51 3.93 -8.78
CA ASN A 225 7.00 2.62 -9.19
C ASN A 225 8.17 2.72 -10.17
N LYS A 226 8.11 3.64 -11.15
CA LYS A 226 9.23 3.89 -12.05
C LYS A 226 10.49 4.32 -11.29
N LEU A 227 10.32 5.24 -10.34
CA LEU A 227 11.43 5.71 -9.50
C LEU A 227 12.04 4.57 -8.69
N TYR A 228 11.21 3.72 -8.09
CA TYR A 228 11.68 2.55 -7.33
C TYR A 228 12.55 1.62 -8.19
N HIS A 229 12.12 1.31 -9.41
CA HIS A 229 12.91 0.49 -10.34
C HIS A 229 14.23 1.17 -10.76
N CYS A 230 14.20 2.46 -11.10
CA CYS A 230 15.43 3.18 -11.45
C CYS A 230 16.44 3.22 -10.30
N LEU A 231 15.98 3.33 -9.06
CA LEU A 231 16.84 3.30 -7.88
C LEU A 231 17.45 1.91 -7.68
N ALA A 232 16.64 0.85 -7.76
CA ALA A 232 17.13 -0.52 -7.63
C ALA A 232 18.14 -0.90 -8.74
N ASP A 233 17.87 -0.49 -9.99
CA ASP A 233 18.78 -0.71 -11.12
C ASP A 233 20.10 0.05 -10.92
N ALA A 234 20.03 1.28 -10.40
CA ALA A 234 21.22 2.08 -10.10
C ALA A 234 22.06 1.44 -8.99
N GLU A 235 21.43 1.00 -7.90
CA GLU A 235 22.10 0.28 -6.80
C GLU A 235 22.77 -1.00 -7.31
N PHE A 236 22.06 -1.79 -8.11
CA PHE A 236 22.60 -3.01 -8.71
C PHE A 236 23.83 -2.74 -9.58
N GLU A 237 23.80 -1.71 -10.44
CA GLU A 237 24.95 -1.36 -11.27
C GLU A 237 26.12 -0.82 -10.44
N THR A 238 25.87 -0.12 -9.32
CA THR A 238 26.94 0.31 -8.41
C THR A 238 27.62 -0.86 -7.72
N GLU A 239 26.86 -1.81 -7.18
CA GLU A 239 27.40 -3.01 -6.52
C GLU A 239 28.17 -3.88 -7.52
N LYS A 240 27.63 -4.06 -8.72
CA LYS A 240 28.30 -4.77 -9.81
C LYS A 240 29.62 -4.13 -10.20
N ALA A 241 29.68 -2.80 -10.31
CA ALA A 241 30.92 -2.09 -10.61
C ALA A 241 31.97 -2.29 -9.51
N GLU A 242 31.57 -2.23 -8.24
CA GLU A 242 32.47 -2.47 -7.11
C GLU A 242 32.99 -3.92 -7.11
N MET A 243 32.11 -4.89 -7.34
CA MET A 243 32.46 -6.31 -7.42
C MET A 243 33.44 -6.57 -8.58
N LEU A 244 33.18 -6.00 -9.76
CA LEU A 244 34.09 -6.11 -10.91
C LEU A 244 35.46 -5.47 -10.63
N GLY A 245 35.50 -4.34 -9.91
CA GLY A 245 36.74 -3.72 -9.44
C GLY A 245 37.56 -4.68 -8.57
N LYS A 246 36.94 -5.27 -7.54
CA LYS A 246 37.59 -6.25 -6.65
C LYS A 246 38.11 -7.48 -7.40
N LEU A 247 37.34 -7.99 -8.37
CA LEU A 247 37.78 -9.11 -9.22
C LEU A 247 38.98 -8.71 -10.09
N LYS A 248 38.98 -7.49 -10.63
CA LYS A 248 40.10 -6.96 -11.42
C LYS A 248 41.37 -6.85 -10.57
N ASP A 249 41.26 -6.32 -9.36
CA ASP A 249 42.40 -6.18 -8.45
C ASP A 249 42.99 -7.54 -8.04
N LEU A 250 42.13 -8.53 -7.77
CA LEU A 250 42.56 -9.90 -7.48
C LEU A 250 43.30 -10.53 -8.67
N GLY A 251 42.75 -10.40 -9.87
CA GLY A 251 43.39 -10.89 -11.09
C GLY A 251 44.73 -10.21 -11.35
N ASN A 252 44.80 -8.89 -11.16
CA ASN A 252 46.05 -8.14 -11.30
C ASN A 252 47.10 -8.52 -10.24
N ASN A 253 46.70 -8.86 -9.01
CA ASN A 253 47.64 -9.35 -7.99
C ASN A 253 48.24 -10.72 -8.39
N LEU A 254 47.43 -11.61 -8.94
CA LEU A 254 47.88 -12.93 -9.39
C LEU A 254 48.78 -12.83 -10.63
N LEU A 255 48.35 -12.08 -11.64
CA LEU A 255 49.07 -11.89 -12.89
C LEU A 255 50.34 -11.04 -12.69
N GLY A 256 50.31 -10.07 -11.79
CA GLY A 256 51.44 -9.19 -11.48
C GLY A 256 52.65 -9.96 -10.96
N LYS A 257 52.44 -11.06 -10.23
CA LYS A 257 53.53 -11.97 -9.78
C LYS A 257 54.27 -12.64 -10.94
N ILE A 258 53.66 -12.67 -12.12
CA ILE A 258 54.20 -13.24 -13.37
C ILE A 258 54.60 -12.11 -14.35
N GLY A 259 54.48 -10.83 -13.94
CA GLY A 259 54.76 -9.66 -14.79
C GLY A 259 53.66 -9.33 -15.80
N LEU A 260 52.43 -9.78 -15.56
CA LEU A 260 51.26 -9.56 -16.42
C LEU A 260 50.22 -8.67 -15.72
N SER A 261 49.35 -8.02 -16.50
CA SER A 261 48.18 -7.29 -16.01
C SER A 261 46.95 -7.67 -16.82
N LEU A 262 45.76 -7.65 -16.22
CA LEU A 262 44.48 -7.75 -16.94
C LEU A 262 44.32 -6.63 -17.97
N ASP A 263 44.96 -5.48 -17.77
CA ASP A 263 44.92 -4.37 -18.73
C ASP A 263 45.65 -4.70 -20.05
N ASN A 264 46.53 -5.71 -20.04
CA ASN A 264 47.22 -6.18 -21.23
C ASN A 264 46.31 -7.08 -22.10
N PHE A 265 45.13 -7.46 -21.62
CA PHE A 265 44.19 -8.33 -22.35
C PHE A 265 43.00 -7.51 -22.86
N LYS A 266 42.85 -7.41 -24.18
CA LYS A 266 41.67 -6.81 -24.82
C LYS A 266 40.67 -7.89 -25.20
N VAL A 267 39.45 -7.74 -24.69
CA VAL A 267 38.33 -8.59 -25.05
C VAL A 267 37.54 -7.92 -26.17
N GLN A 268 37.40 -8.58 -27.32
CA GLN A 268 36.53 -8.18 -28.41
C GLN A 268 35.38 -9.17 -28.55
N LYS A 269 34.15 -8.66 -28.58
CA LYS A 269 32.95 -9.46 -28.87
C LYS A 269 32.65 -9.40 -30.36
N ASN A 270 32.58 -10.54 -31.03
CA ASN A 270 32.14 -10.62 -32.42
C ASN A 270 30.61 -10.35 -32.49
N PRO A 271 30.16 -9.30 -33.19
CA PRO A 271 28.75 -8.92 -33.24
C PRO A 271 27.87 -9.91 -34.02
N GLU A 272 28.43 -10.71 -34.93
CA GLU A 272 27.67 -11.68 -35.74
C GLU A 272 27.49 -13.03 -35.05
N THR A 273 28.50 -13.48 -34.31
CA THR A 273 28.50 -14.81 -33.66
C THR A 273 28.31 -14.75 -32.14
N GLY A 274 28.44 -13.57 -31.53
CA GLY A 274 28.41 -13.38 -30.09
C GLY A 274 29.64 -13.92 -29.34
N SER A 275 30.60 -14.51 -30.05
CA SER A 275 31.83 -15.08 -29.48
C SER A 275 32.79 -13.99 -28.96
N TYR A 276 33.53 -14.29 -27.89
CA TYR A 276 34.55 -13.40 -27.32
C TYR A 276 35.95 -13.85 -27.76
N ASN A 277 36.74 -12.92 -28.30
CA ASN A 277 38.15 -13.11 -28.59
C ASN A 277 38.98 -12.28 -27.61
N ILE A 278 39.98 -12.90 -26.97
CA ILE A 278 40.86 -12.24 -26.00
C ILE A 278 42.25 -12.13 -26.62
N GLN A 279 42.72 -10.91 -26.82
CA GLN A 279 44.04 -10.63 -27.40
C GLN A 279 44.95 -10.01 -26.34
N TYR A 280 46.15 -10.55 -26.21
CA TYR A 280 47.20 -9.96 -25.37
C TYR A 280 47.93 -8.87 -26.18
N GLN A 281 48.07 -7.68 -25.61
CA GLN A 281 48.89 -6.59 -26.12
C GLN A 281 49.95 -6.24 -25.09
N GLN A 282 51.20 -6.22 -25.54
CA GLN A 282 52.38 -5.90 -24.74
C GLN A 282 52.78 -4.43 -24.91
#